data_AF-A0A964FIF1-F1
#
_entry.id   AF-A0A964FIF1-F1
#
_cell.length_a   1.000
_cell.length_b   1.000
_cell.length_c   1.000
_cell.angle_alpha   90.00
_cell.angle_beta   90.00
_cell.angle_gamma   90.00
#
_symmetry.space_group_name_H-M   'P 1'
#
loop_
_entity.id
_entity.type
_entity.pdbx_description
1 polymer ?
#
loop_
_entity_poly.entity_id
_entity_poly.type
_entity_poly.pdbx_seq_one_letter_code
_entity_poly.pdbx_strand_id
1 'polypeptide(L)'
;MIEAIKIPQNQTTTSDWRLTPGYLHEGRSDFESAHILLGRFLADRTSEDPLVEKQLFASDGIFEWGHAQPLEKVINSRSDLEFLLLHPNLLRNCITIIEPWEHVGVNAKGEDVRASKNVAYIAQKVADMDSVLLPVWSTGVLDPEIVVPAINSGYAVVVEGGDPSTYDPSTWTSPACPREDMFALVEKLLLSRSPISAPAIFICVGHQLAAECHIRLIRHAVKEVLDTTSLDRDRSGMALRSLQEVCQRIEAMGKTLEVKKRDGRVVAKGWNDEHFAVTRNELKEVGDRVLLPYQSPDGDALGIPWEIIHAHDVTADTHEGVIDTTIQYEARVSISMFHSDEVNEEAILFANWAYRSIHDAIVPYRHIIAGSSLSWLIQLPDSLEILCSTAEEDGEIVTECSATCINYKDFETKKIRRSFTCQFHPELLSDLRAIGNSEAPSYSTLKNDDGVRLFVRLLYAGMQE
;
A
#
# COMPACT_ATOMS: atom_id res chain seq x y z
N MET A 1 35.96 2.45 9.95
CA MET A 1 35.58 2.79 11.35
C MET A 1 34.09 3.09 11.28
N ILE A 2 33.27 2.16 11.73
CA ILE A 2 31.81 2.30 11.74
C ILE A 2 31.53 3.30 12.88
N GLU A 3 31.08 4.51 12.55
CA GLU A 3 30.47 5.37 13.55
C GLU A 3 29.28 4.61 14.11
N ALA A 4 29.33 4.31 15.40
CA ALA A 4 28.21 3.73 16.11
C ALA A 4 27.01 4.67 15.93
N ILE A 5 25.91 4.12 15.41
CA ILE A 5 24.60 4.74 15.39
C ILE A 5 24.37 5.36 16.78
N LYS A 6 24.28 6.69 16.84
CA LYS A 6 23.93 7.40 18.08
C LYS A 6 22.50 7.01 18.42
N ILE A 7 22.32 6.02 19.28
CA ILE A 7 21.03 5.74 19.91
C ILE A 7 20.64 7.03 20.66
N PRO A 8 19.49 7.67 20.34
CA PRO A 8 19.04 8.85 21.06
C PRO A 8 18.95 8.52 22.56
N GLN A 9 19.49 9.39 23.41
CA GLN A 9 19.56 9.15 24.86
C GLN A 9 18.18 9.12 25.56
N ASN A 10 17.08 9.35 24.84
CA ASN A 10 15.71 9.41 25.33
C ASN A 10 14.75 8.62 24.42
N GLN A 11 14.87 7.28 24.37
CA GLN A 11 13.81 6.47 23.75
C GLN A 11 12.67 6.23 24.75
N THR A 12 11.44 6.51 24.33
CA THR A 12 10.22 6.18 25.07
C THR A 12 10.05 4.67 25.17
N THR A 13 9.53 4.22 26.29
CA THR A 13 9.15 2.83 26.54
C THR A 13 7.63 2.72 26.66
N THR A 14 7.09 1.50 26.71
CA THR A 14 5.65 1.28 26.87
C THR A 14 5.04 1.95 28.12
N SER A 15 5.83 2.23 29.16
CA SER A 15 5.36 3.01 30.32
C SER A 15 5.14 4.49 30.04
N ASP A 16 5.76 5.02 28.98
CA ASP A 16 5.64 6.42 28.57
C ASP A 16 4.52 6.63 27.54
N TRP A 17 3.94 5.54 27.02
CA TRP A 17 2.93 5.59 25.97
C TRP A 17 1.60 6.11 26.51
N ARG A 18 0.99 7.05 25.78
CA ARG A 18 -0.38 7.46 26.09
C ARG A 18 -1.32 6.27 25.93
N LEU A 19 -2.14 6.04 26.96
CA LEU A 19 -3.18 5.02 26.98
C LEU A 19 -4.52 5.52 26.41
N THR A 20 -4.68 6.84 26.33
CA THR A 20 -5.88 7.50 25.81
C THR A 20 -5.64 7.97 24.38
N PRO A 21 -6.47 7.57 23.40
CA PRO A 21 -6.37 8.04 22.01
C PRO A 21 -6.58 9.54 21.84
N GLY A 22 -6.00 10.11 20.78
CA GLY A 22 -6.13 11.52 20.39
C GLY A 22 -5.12 12.39 21.12
N TYR A 23 -4.26 13.08 20.36
CA TYR A 23 -3.25 13.97 20.93
C TYR A 23 -3.75 15.41 21.04
N LEU A 24 -4.50 15.88 20.05
CA LEU A 24 -5.07 17.22 20.01
C LEU A 24 -6.34 17.30 20.86
N HIS A 25 -7.17 16.27 20.83
CA HIS A 25 -8.36 16.11 21.66
C HIS A 25 -8.35 14.78 22.42
N GLU A 26 -7.65 14.76 23.55
CA GLU A 26 -7.48 13.57 24.37
C GLU A 26 -8.82 12.91 24.73
N GLY A 27 -8.96 11.64 24.36
CA GLY A 27 -10.11 10.79 24.62
C GLY A 27 -11.33 11.06 23.74
N ARG A 28 -11.19 11.86 22.67
CA ARG A 28 -12.30 12.24 21.79
C ARG A 28 -12.07 11.89 20.31
N SER A 29 -10.93 11.29 19.98
CA SER A 29 -10.65 10.76 18.65
C SER A 29 -11.22 9.34 18.55
N ASP A 30 -12.11 9.15 17.57
CA ASP A 30 -12.75 7.89 17.19
C ASP A 30 -12.94 7.84 15.67
N PHE A 31 -13.45 6.73 15.16
CA PHE A 31 -13.61 6.52 13.72
C PHE A 31 -14.50 7.58 13.06
N GLU A 32 -15.66 7.87 13.64
CA GLU A 32 -16.60 8.82 13.09
C GLU A 32 -16.02 10.25 13.05
N SER A 33 -15.35 10.68 14.12
CA SER A 33 -14.71 12.00 14.17
C SER A 33 -13.56 12.10 13.17
N ALA A 34 -12.66 11.11 13.12
CA ALA A 34 -11.56 11.07 12.15
C ALA A 34 -12.11 11.14 10.72
N HIS A 35 -13.11 10.32 10.40
CA HIS A 35 -13.71 10.26 9.08
C HIS A 35 -14.40 11.58 8.67
N ILE A 36 -15.11 12.25 9.60
CA ILE A 36 -15.70 13.59 9.36
C ILE A 36 -14.61 14.63 9.09
N LEU A 37 -13.49 14.59 9.83
CA LEU A 37 -12.38 15.52 9.67
C LEU A 37 -11.66 15.34 8.32
N LEU A 38 -11.40 14.09 7.91
CA LEU A 38 -10.87 13.78 6.58
C LEU A 38 -11.81 14.30 5.48
N GLY A 39 -13.12 14.06 5.60
CA GLY A 39 -14.12 14.58 4.66
C GLY A 39 -14.13 16.10 4.58
N ARG A 40 -14.05 16.80 5.72
CA ARG A 40 -13.94 18.27 5.79
C ARG A 40 -12.65 18.77 5.16
N PHE A 41 -11.53 18.09 5.36
CA PHE A 41 -10.25 18.44 4.74
C PHE A 41 -10.35 18.42 3.21
N LEU A 42 -10.99 17.38 2.66
CA LEU A 42 -11.13 17.16 1.22
C LEU A 42 -12.17 18.05 0.55
N ALA A 43 -13.19 18.51 1.29
CA ALA A 43 -14.34 19.25 0.75
C ALA A 43 -13.95 20.53 0.00
N ASP A 44 -12.86 21.19 0.40
CA ASP A 44 -12.35 22.41 -0.22
C ASP A 44 -10.85 22.59 0.06
N ARG A 45 -10.27 23.72 -0.35
CA ARG A 45 -8.88 24.13 -0.03
C ARG A 45 -8.79 25.29 0.97
N THR A 46 -9.92 25.85 1.41
CA THR A 46 -9.97 27.14 2.12
C THR A 46 -10.52 27.07 3.55
N SER A 47 -11.19 25.98 3.93
CA SER A 47 -11.70 25.76 5.28
C SER A 47 -10.58 25.81 6.31
N GLU A 48 -10.84 26.51 7.41
CA GLU A 48 -9.94 26.61 8.56
C GLU A 48 -9.80 25.28 9.29
N ASP A 49 -8.68 25.14 10.02
CA ASP A 49 -8.37 23.99 10.88
C ASP A 49 -9.48 23.84 11.94
N PRO A 50 -10.24 22.73 11.94
CA PRO A 50 -11.28 22.50 12.92
C PRO A 50 -10.72 22.06 14.29
N LEU A 51 -9.43 21.76 14.38
CA LEU A 51 -8.80 21.22 15.59
C LEU A 51 -8.11 22.33 16.41
N VAL A 52 -7.98 22.08 17.71
CA VAL A 52 -7.29 23.01 18.62
C VAL A 52 -5.81 23.12 18.21
N GLU A 53 -5.30 24.35 18.19
CA GLU A 53 -3.87 24.59 17.99
C GLU A 53 -3.08 24.06 19.19
N LYS A 54 -2.36 22.95 18.96
CA LYS A 54 -1.39 22.37 19.87
C LYS A 54 -0.13 22.03 19.09
N GLN A 55 1.03 22.26 19.70
CA GLN A 55 2.31 21.93 19.07
C GLN A 55 2.46 20.40 18.97
N LEU A 56 2.74 19.92 17.75
CA LEU A 56 3.04 18.51 17.47
C LEU A 56 4.50 18.16 17.73
N PHE A 57 5.38 19.17 17.72
CA PHE A 57 6.81 19.02 18.00
C PHE A 57 7.02 19.02 19.51
N ALA A 58 8.02 18.27 19.98
CA ALA A 58 8.41 18.30 21.38
C ALA A 58 8.93 19.69 21.78
N SER A 59 9.00 19.94 23.09
CA SER A 59 9.44 21.25 23.64
C SER A 59 10.86 21.64 23.25
N ASP A 60 11.69 20.67 22.88
CA ASP A 60 13.05 20.85 22.35
C ASP A 60 13.08 21.05 20.82
N GLY A 61 11.92 21.07 20.17
CA GLY A 61 11.77 21.24 18.73
C GLY A 61 11.97 19.94 17.92
N ILE A 62 12.07 18.78 18.57
CA ILE A 62 12.28 17.50 17.88
C ILE A 62 10.94 16.85 17.52
N PHE A 63 10.87 16.32 16.30
CA PHE A 63 9.78 15.46 15.83
C PHE A 63 10.38 14.15 15.30
N GLU A 64 10.50 13.16 16.18
CA GLU A 64 11.19 11.89 15.89
C GLU A 64 10.50 10.72 16.60
N TRP A 65 10.50 9.55 15.95
CA TRP A 65 9.89 8.34 16.49
C TRP A 65 10.56 7.88 17.77
N GLY A 66 9.75 7.56 18.77
CA GLY A 66 10.21 7.12 20.07
C GLY A 66 10.88 8.21 20.91
N HIS A 67 10.85 9.48 20.49
CA HIS A 67 11.44 10.59 21.28
C HIS A 67 10.42 11.19 22.25
N ALA A 68 9.23 11.53 21.75
CA ALA A 68 8.17 12.19 22.51
C ALA A 68 6.81 12.01 21.83
N GLN A 69 5.75 12.45 22.51
CA GLN A 69 4.42 12.51 21.95
C GLN A 69 4.35 13.52 20.78
N PRO A 70 3.59 13.23 19.71
CA PRO A 70 2.67 12.10 19.52
C PRO A 70 3.31 10.84 18.87
N LEU A 71 4.63 10.80 18.69
CA LEU A 71 5.35 9.71 18.04
C LEU A 71 5.94 8.70 19.03
N GLU A 72 5.35 8.56 20.22
CA GLU A 72 5.94 7.76 21.30
C GLU A 72 5.87 6.25 21.07
N LYS A 73 4.95 5.78 20.21
CA LYS A 73 4.59 4.37 20.03
C LYS A 73 5.38 3.71 18.89
N VAL A 74 6.48 3.06 19.24
CA VAL A 74 7.32 2.29 18.31
C VAL A 74 7.40 0.84 18.78
N ILE A 75 6.99 -0.11 17.94
CA ILE A 75 7.08 -1.54 18.23
C ILE A 75 8.53 -1.97 17.99
N ASN A 76 9.38 -1.93 19.01
CA ASN A 76 10.79 -2.33 18.92
C ASN A 76 11.01 -3.82 19.22
N SER A 77 9.99 -4.50 19.77
CA SER A 77 10.11 -5.85 20.29
C SER A 77 8.76 -6.57 20.35
N ARG A 78 8.81 -7.88 20.57
CA ARG A 78 7.61 -8.69 20.84
C ARG A 78 6.84 -8.20 22.07
N SER A 79 7.52 -7.74 23.13
CA SER A 79 6.86 -7.21 24.32
C SER A 79 6.06 -5.94 24.04
N ASP A 80 6.52 -5.11 23.11
CA ASP A 80 5.79 -3.89 22.72
C ASP A 80 4.51 -4.25 21.96
N LEU A 81 4.57 -5.24 21.07
CA LEU A 81 3.38 -5.79 20.41
C LEU A 81 2.41 -6.41 21.41
N GLU A 82 2.91 -7.22 22.36
CA GLU A 82 2.10 -7.83 23.42
C GLU A 82 1.43 -6.75 24.29
N PHE A 83 2.11 -5.63 24.54
CA PHE A 83 1.51 -4.49 25.23
C PHE A 83 0.33 -3.88 24.45
N LEU A 84 0.47 -3.69 23.13
CA LEU A 84 -0.62 -3.18 22.28
C LEU A 84 -1.81 -4.15 22.22
N LEU A 85 -1.55 -5.45 22.20
CA LEU A 85 -2.59 -6.48 22.25
C LEU A 85 -3.39 -6.45 23.57
N LEU A 86 -2.75 -6.07 24.68
CA LEU A 86 -3.41 -5.86 25.97
C LEU A 86 -4.18 -4.52 26.03
N HIS A 87 -3.90 -3.59 25.11
CA HIS A 87 -4.53 -2.26 25.03
C HIS A 87 -5.10 -1.99 23.63
N PRO A 88 -6.10 -2.77 23.17
CA PRO A 88 -6.56 -2.77 21.78
C PRO A 88 -7.10 -1.41 21.31
N ASN A 89 -7.53 -0.52 22.22
CA ASN A 89 -7.96 0.83 21.86
C ASN A 89 -6.83 1.68 21.29
N LEU A 90 -5.56 1.37 21.58
CA LEU A 90 -4.41 2.05 21.00
C LEU A 90 -4.22 1.71 19.52
N LEU A 91 -4.56 0.49 19.12
CA LEU A 91 -4.52 0.06 17.72
C LEU A 91 -5.76 0.50 16.95
N ARG A 92 -6.95 0.43 17.57
CA ARG A 92 -8.22 0.79 16.90
C ARG A 92 -8.33 2.25 16.48
N ASN A 93 -7.64 3.14 17.18
CA ASN A 93 -7.71 4.59 16.95
C ASN A 93 -6.40 5.15 16.39
N CYS A 94 -5.62 4.31 15.69
CA CYS A 94 -4.39 4.73 15.06
C CYS A 94 -4.31 4.30 13.59
N ILE A 95 -3.41 4.95 12.87
CA ILE A 95 -2.80 4.37 11.68
C ILE A 95 -1.56 3.57 12.10
N THR A 96 -1.38 2.38 11.53
CA THR A 96 -0.13 1.65 11.68
C THR A 96 0.76 1.94 10.49
N ILE A 97 2.02 2.29 10.74
CA ILE A 97 3.00 2.59 9.70
C ILE A 97 4.10 1.55 9.77
N ILE A 98 4.39 0.89 8.65
CA ILE A 98 5.41 -0.14 8.49
C ILE A 98 6.55 0.48 7.70
N GLU A 99 7.76 0.49 8.25
CA GLU A 99 8.97 0.88 7.52
C GLU A 99 9.73 -0.39 7.07
N PRO A 100 9.74 -0.71 5.77
CA PRO A 100 10.59 -1.79 5.25
C PRO A 100 12.08 -1.44 5.27
N TRP A 101 12.41 -0.14 5.30
CA TRP A 101 13.76 0.40 5.29
C TRP A 101 13.87 1.68 6.14
N GLU A 102 15.08 2.07 6.53
CA GLU A 102 15.33 3.17 7.48
C GLU A 102 14.94 4.57 6.96
N HIS A 103 14.98 4.76 5.64
CA HIS A 103 14.55 5.96 4.94
C HIS A 103 14.12 5.62 3.51
N VAL A 104 13.35 6.50 2.87
CA VAL A 104 12.94 6.32 1.46
C VAL A 104 14.01 6.82 0.48
N GLY A 105 15.04 7.50 0.99
CA GLY A 105 16.22 7.94 0.24
C GLY A 105 16.84 9.19 0.86
N VAL A 106 17.80 9.80 0.15
CA VAL A 106 18.55 10.99 0.60
C VAL A 106 18.27 12.16 -0.32
N ASN A 107 17.79 13.27 0.22
CA ASN A 107 17.41 14.43 -0.59
C ASN A 107 18.63 15.24 -1.08
N ALA A 108 18.36 16.28 -1.89
CA ALA A 108 19.42 17.13 -2.46
C ALA A 108 20.27 17.88 -1.42
N LYS A 109 19.82 17.96 -0.16
CA LYS A 109 20.56 18.56 0.97
C LYS A 109 21.40 17.54 1.74
N GLY A 110 21.36 16.26 1.36
CA GLY A 110 22.04 15.19 2.07
C GLY A 110 21.30 14.72 3.32
N GLU A 111 19.98 14.95 3.39
CA GLU A 111 19.16 14.53 4.53
C GLU A 111 18.42 13.23 4.22
N ASP A 112 18.45 12.30 5.16
CA ASP A 112 17.64 11.08 5.08
C ASP A 112 16.16 11.43 5.21
N VAL A 113 15.36 10.92 4.27
CA VAL A 113 13.92 11.17 4.20
C VAL A 113 13.18 10.00 4.85
N ARG A 114 12.88 10.12 6.14
CA ARG A 114 12.06 9.17 6.88
C ARG A 114 10.57 9.53 6.76
N ALA A 115 9.95 9.12 5.66
CA ALA A 115 8.61 9.53 5.22
C ALA A 115 7.46 9.14 6.18
N SER A 116 7.65 8.09 6.99
CA SER A 116 6.69 7.69 8.04
C SER A 116 6.32 8.84 9.00
N LYS A 117 7.25 9.78 9.24
CA LYS A 117 6.99 10.98 10.05
C LYS A 117 5.98 11.90 9.38
N ASN A 118 6.01 12.00 8.06
CA ASN A 118 5.08 12.80 7.28
C ASN A 118 3.67 12.20 7.35
N VAL A 119 3.55 10.88 7.17
CA VAL A 119 2.27 10.18 7.35
C VAL A 119 1.68 10.43 8.74
N ALA A 120 2.47 10.24 9.80
CA ALA A 120 2.02 10.46 11.17
C ALA A 120 1.63 11.92 11.43
N TYR A 121 2.41 12.88 10.92
CA TYR A 121 2.10 14.30 11.05
C TYR A 121 0.78 14.67 10.35
N ILE A 122 0.59 14.24 9.10
CA ILE A 122 -0.63 14.50 8.34
C ILE A 122 -1.84 13.89 9.06
N ALA A 123 -1.74 12.63 9.47
CA ALA A 123 -2.79 11.92 10.19
C ALA A 123 -3.20 12.65 11.49
N GLN A 124 -2.22 13.07 12.29
CA GLN A 124 -2.47 13.80 13.53
C GLN A 124 -3.05 15.20 13.26
N LYS A 125 -2.48 15.95 12.30
CA LYS A 125 -2.85 17.34 12.04
C LYS A 125 -4.20 17.47 11.33
N VAL A 126 -4.55 16.50 10.48
CA VAL A 126 -5.79 16.54 9.68
C VAL A 126 -6.97 15.93 10.44
N ALA A 127 -6.75 14.83 11.17
CA ALA A 127 -7.84 14.02 11.70
C ALA A 127 -7.65 13.56 13.15
N ASP A 128 -6.62 14.07 13.85
CA ASP A 128 -6.26 13.67 15.22
C ASP A 128 -6.12 12.14 15.40
N MET A 129 -5.62 11.47 14.37
CA MET A 129 -5.34 10.04 14.39
C MET A 129 -3.98 9.80 15.01
N ASP A 130 -3.92 8.97 16.05
CA ASP A 130 -2.64 8.53 16.61
C ASP A 130 -1.90 7.64 15.58
N SER A 131 -0.61 7.43 15.77
CA SER A 131 0.19 6.55 14.92
C SER A 131 0.99 5.55 15.73
N VAL A 132 1.16 4.35 15.18
CA VAL A 132 2.05 3.31 15.70
C VAL A 132 3.04 2.92 14.61
N LEU A 133 4.32 2.93 14.94
CA LEU A 133 5.37 2.56 14.01
C LEU A 133 5.81 1.10 14.23
N LEU A 134 5.92 0.34 13.15
CA LEU A 134 6.62 -0.94 13.08
C LEU A 134 7.84 -0.79 12.14
N PRO A 135 9.04 -0.52 12.69
CA PRO A 135 10.25 -0.38 11.89
C PRO A 135 10.87 -1.74 11.60
N VAL A 136 10.33 -2.45 10.60
CA VAL A 136 10.72 -3.83 10.29
C VAL A 136 12.21 -3.93 9.95
N TRP A 137 12.78 -2.92 9.31
CA TRP A 137 14.21 -2.83 9.03
C TRP A 137 15.12 -2.88 10.26
N SER A 138 14.61 -2.62 11.47
CA SER A 138 15.38 -2.71 12.72
C SER A 138 14.91 -3.82 13.65
N THR A 139 13.64 -4.19 13.59
CA THR A 139 13.00 -5.13 14.51
C THR A 139 12.84 -6.53 13.94
N GLY A 140 12.94 -6.64 12.62
CA GLY A 140 12.62 -7.81 11.84
C GLY A 140 11.12 -8.03 11.73
N VAL A 141 10.74 -9.02 10.92
CA VAL A 141 9.33 -9.40 10.79
C VAL A 141 8.93 -10.22 12.01
N LEU A 142 8.18 -9.59 12.91
CA LEU A 142 7.40 -10.29 13.92
C LEU A 142 6.37 -11.20 13.22
N ASP A 143 6.00 -12.31 13.85
CA ASP A 143 5.10 -13.33 13.28
C ASP A 143 3.86 -12.69 12.60
N PRO A 144 3.75 -12.78 11.25
CA PRO A 144 2.65 -12.17 10.51
C PRO A 144 1.27 -12.67 10.94
N GLU A 145 1.17 -13.89 11.47
CA GLU A 145 -0.08 -14.45 12.01
C GLU A 145 -0.56 -13.73 13.27
N ILE A 146 0.34 -13.03 13.98
CA ILE A 146 0.02 -12.24 15.18
C ILE A 146 -0.09 -10.76 14.82
N VAL A 147 0.87 -10.23 14.05
CA VAL A 147 0.98 -8.80 13.76
C VAL A 147 -0.19 -8.32 12.90
N VAL A 148 -0.47 -9.00 11.79
CA VAL A 148 -1.44 -8.52 10.79
C VAL A 148 -2.85 -8.40 11.39
N PRO A 149 -3.39 -9.40 12.11
CA PRO A 149 -4.68 -9.25 12.77
C PRO A 149 -4.73 -8.11 13.79
N ALA A 150 -3.61 -7.79 14.45
CA ALA A 150 -3.55 -6.70 15.42
C ALA A 150 -3.64 -5.33 14.73
N ILE A 151 -2.78 -5.09 13.74
CA ILE A 151 -2.64 -3.78 13.09
C ILE A 151 -3.81 -3.45 12.17
N ASN A 152 -4.47 -4.48 11.63
CA ASN A 152 -5.68 -4.31 10.82
C ASN A 152 -6.92 -3.89 11.61
N SER A 153 -6.83 -3.74 12.93
CA SER A 153 -7.96 -3.24 13.72
C SER A 153 -8.08 -1.71 13.75
N GLY A 154 -7.10 -0.99 13.20
CA GLY A 154 -7.02 0.48 13.17
C GLY A 154 -7.69 1.16 11.98
N TYR A 155 -7.30 2.41 11.73
CA TYR A 155 -7.85 3.21 10.63
C TYR A 155 -7.27 2.85 9.27
N ALA A 156 -5.97 2.56 9.22
CA ALA A 156 -5.23 2.16 8.02
C ALA A 156 -3.91 1.49 8.40
N VAL A 157 -3.38 0.67 7.50
CA VAL A 157 -1.99 0.21 7.52
C VAL A 157 -1.26 0.86 6.35
N VAL A 158 -0.18 1.59 6.62
CA VAL A 158 0.66 2.21 5.59
C VAL A 158 1.98 1.46 5.52
N VAL A 159 2.35 0.94 4.35
CA VAL A 159 3.65 0.31 4.10
C VAL A 159 4.48 1.28 3.28
N GLU A 160 5.54 1.80 3.90
CA GLU A 160 6.40 2.86 3.35
C GLU A 160 7.38 2.37 2.28
N GLY A 161 8.08 3.34 1.69
CA GLY A 161 9.15 3.11 0.73
C GLY A 161 10.48 2.66 1.34
N GLY A 162 11.51 2.60 0.49
CA GLY A 162 12.86 2.23 0.87
C GLY A 162 13.82 2.24 -0.32
N ASP A 163 15.09 1.92 -0.05
CA ASP A 163 16.14 1.75 -1.06
C ASP A 163 16.19 0.35 -1.73
N PRO A 164 15.78 -0.77 -1.09
CA PRO A 164 15.92 -2.10 -1.69
C PRO A 164 15.04 -2.33 -2.92
N SER A 165 15.55 -3.14 -3.85
CA SER A 165 14.80 -3.64 -5.01
C SER A 165 14.09 -4.95 -4.68
N THR A 166 12.85 -5.13 -5.12
CA THR A 166 12.10 -6.38 -4.89
C THR A 166 12.59 -7.53 -5.76
N TYR A 167 13.23 -7.28 -6.90
CA TYR A 167 13.80 -8.34 -7.74
C TYR A 167 15.18 -8.82 -7.28
N ASP A 168 15.91 -8.05 -6.46
CA ASP A 168 17.27 -8.39 -5.99
C ASP A 168 17.29 -8.62 -4.46
N PRO A 169 17.36 -9.88 -3.97
CA PRO A 169 17.44 -10.15 -2.54
C PRO A 169 18.69 -9.54 -1.88
N SER A 170 19.75 -9.29 -2.65
CA SER A 170 21.03 -8.82 -2.12
C SER A 170 21.03 -7.34 -1.72
N THR A 171 20.00 -6.58 -2.09
CA THR A 171 19.86 -5.17 -1.66
C THR A 171 19.25 -5.04 -0.26
N TRP A 172 18.66 -6.10 0.28
CA TRP A 172 18.02 -6.12 1.60
C TRP A 172 19.03 -6.35 2.73
N THR A 173 19.88 -5.35 3.00
CA THR A 173 21.14 -5.49 3.76
C THR A 173 21.22 -4.82 5.15
N SER A 174 20.30 -3.93 5.53
CA SER A 174 20.39 -3.08 6.73
C SER A 174 19.11 -3.17 7.58
N PRO A 175 19.22 -3.38 8.91
CA PRO A 175 19.35 -4.77 9.34
C PRO A 175 18.16 -5.24 10.16
N ALA A 176 17.34 -6.10 9.56
CA ALA A 176 16.61 -7.22 10.19
C ALA A 176 15.52 -7.80 9.28
N CYS A 177 15.37 -7.34 8.04
CA CYS A 177 14.30 -7.82 7.19
C CYS A 177 14.77 -8.43 5.87
N PRO A 178 14.92 -9.75 5.80
CA PRO A 178 14.99 -10.47 4.53
C PRO A 178 13.79 -10.11 3.64
N ARG A 179 14.04 -10.05 2.34
CA ARG A 179 12.99 -9.80 1.33
C ARG A 179 11.80 -10.76 1.45
N GLU A 180 12.07 -12.05 1.65
CA GLU A 180 11.00 -13.06 1.76
C GLU A 180 10.12 -12.86 3.00
N ASP A 181 10.68 -12.30 4.08
CA ASP A 181 9.91 -11.99 5.28
C ASP A 181 8.96 -10.79 5.01
N MET A 182 9.40 -9.78 4.26
CA MET A 182 8.52 -8.71 3.77
C MET A 182 7.43 -9.24 2.85
N PHE A 183 7.75 -10.16 1.93
CA PHE A 183 6.74 -10.78 1.09
C PHE A 183 5.70 -11.54 1.92
N ALA A 184 6.12 -12.33 2.91
CA ALA A 184 5.18 -13.02 3.79
C ALA A 184 4.26 -12.05 4.56
N LEU A 185 4.80 -10.92 5.04
CA LEU A 185 4.02 -9.88 5.70
C LEU A 185 3.01 -9.23 4.75
N VAL A 186 3.44 -8.87 3.53
CA VAL A 186 2.58 -8.19 2.53
C VAL A 186 1.53 -9.14 1.96
N GLU A 187 1.87 -10.39 1.64
CA GLU A 187 0.90 -11.42 1.24
C GLU A 187 -0.18 -11.58 2.32
N LYS A 188 0.21 -11.62 3.59
CA LYS A 188 -0.75 -11.71 4.70
C LYS A 188 -1.63 -10.47 4.80
N LEU A 189 -1.08 -9.27 4.60
CA LEU A 189 -1.86 -8.03 4.53
C LEU A 189 -2.88 -8.06 3.39
N LEU A 190 -2.47 -8.46 2.18
CA LEU A 190 -3.35 -8.58 1.03
C LEU A 190 -4.50 -9.57 1.28
N LEU A 191 -4.23 -10.71 1.93
CA LEU A 191 -5.26 -11.71 2.25
C LEU A 191 -6.16 -11.35 3.44
N SER A 192 -5.79 -10.32 4.21
CA SER A 192 -6.45 -10.02 5.49
C SER A 192 -7.62 -9.04 5.39
N ARG A 193 -7.86 -8.46 4.21
CA ARG A 193 -8.95 -7.49 4.02
C ARG A 193 -10.31 -8.16 4.24
N SER A 194 -11.03 -7.66 5.24
CA SER A 194 -12.35 -8.12 5.67
C SER A 194 -13.25 -6.92 6.04
N PRO A 195 -14.56 -7.13 6.30
CA PRO A 195 -15.50 -6.05 6.65
C PRO A 195 -15.17 -5.23 7.91
N ILE A 196 -14.25 -5.71 8.74
CA ILE A 196 -13.84 -5.03 10.00
C ILE A 196 -12.34 -4.73 10.03
N SER A 197 -11.64 -4.95 8.92
CA SER A 197 -10.22 -4.65 8.82
C SER A 197 -9.99 -3.20 8.37
N ALA A 198 -8.79 -2.69 8.60
CA ALA A 198 -8.27 -1.49 8.01
C ALA A 198 -7.96 -1.69 6.51
N PRO A 199 -8.08 -0.64 5.66
CA PRO A 199 -7.43 -0.62 4.36
C PRO A 199 -5.90 -0.61 4.51
N ALA A 200 -5.20 -1.12 3.50
CA ALA A 200 -3.76 -0.94 3.37
C ALA A 200 -3.44 0.11 2.29
N ILE A 201 -2.41 0.91 2.52
CA ILE A 201 -1.84 1.86 1.56
C ILE A 201 -0.35 1.52 1.42
N PHE A 202 0.07 1.19 0.21
CA PHE A 202 1.43 0.75 -0.09
C PHE A 202 2.16 1.81 -0.92
N ILE A 203 3.29 2.33 -0.44
CA ILE A 203 3.95 3.51 -1.01
C ILE A 203 5.37 3.14 -1.45
N CYS A 204 5.77 3.55 -2.67
CA CYS A 204 7.10 3.32 -3.24
C CYS A 204 7.50 1.83 -3.21
N VAL A 205 8.47 1.41 -2.38
CA VAL A 205 8.79 -0.02 -2.19
C VAL A 205 7.59 -0.82 -1.70
N GLY A 206 6.69 -0.25 -0.90
CA GLY A 206 5.41 -0.88 -0.57
C GLY A 206 4.61 -1.26 -1.81
N HIS A 207 4.50 -0.37 -2.79
CA HIS A 207 3.79 -0.61 -4.05
C HIS A 207 4.46 -1.73 -4.87
N GLN A 208 5.78 -1.75 -4.91
CA GLN A 208 6.57 -2.80 -5.55
C GLN A 208 6.41 -4.16 -4.85
N LEU A 209 6.40 -4.18 -3.50
CA LEU A 209 6.15 -5.38 -2.71
C LEU A 209 4.75 -5.93 -2.98
N ALA A 210 3.73 -5.07 -3.05
CA ALA A 210 2.36 -5.46 -3.37
C ALA A 210 2.27 -6.08 -4.77
N ALA A 211 2.90 -5.47 -5.78
CA ALA A 211 2.94 -5.99 -7.15
C ALA A 211 3.54 -7.41 -7.21
N GLU A 212 4.69 -7.63 -6.58
CA GLU A 212 5.33 -8.94 -6.53
C GLU A 212 4.47 -9.96 -5.75
N CYS A 213 3.89 -9.56 -4.62
CA CYS A 213 3.02 -10.42 -3.82
C CYS A 213 1.74 -10.83 -4.57
N HIS A 214 1.19 -9.98 -5.44
CA HIS A 214 0.07 -10.38 -6.29
C HIS A 214 0.45 -11.56 -7.20
N ILE A 215 1.60 -11.49 -7.86
CA ILE A 215 2.09 -12.56 -8.74
C ILE A 215 2.38 -13.83 -7.95
N ARG A 216 2.99 -13.71 -6.77
CA ARG A 216 3.24 -14.85 -5.87
C ARG A 216 1.96 -15.53 -5.40
N LEU A 217 0.96 -14.76 -4.96
CA LEU A 217 -0.35 -15.29 -4.55
C LEU A 217 -1.07 -16.01 -5.70
N ILE A 218 -1.03 -15.45 -6.90
CA ILE A 218 -1.63 -16.09 -8.09
C ILE A 218 -0.90 -17.40 -8.41
N ARG A 219 0.44 -17.41 -8.39
CA ARG A 219 1.23 -18.63 -8.61
C ARG A 219 0.92 -19.70 -7.56
N HIS A 220 0.77 -19.29 -6.30
CA HIS A 220 0.38 -20.19 -5.20
C HIS A 220 -1.01 -20.78 -5.44
N ALA A 221 -2.01 -19.94 -5.75
CA ALA A 221 -3.36 -20.36 -6.05
C ALA A 221 -3.40 -21.35 -7.22
N VAL A 222 -2.72 -21.03 -8.33
CA VAL A 222 -2.64 -21.89 -9.51
C VAL A 222 -2.02 -23.24 -9.15
N LYS A 223 -0.88 -23.23 -8.45
CA LYS A 223 -0.21 -24.46 -8.05
C LYS A 223 -1.10 -25.34 -7.18
N GLU A 224 -1.68 -24.78 -6.13
CA GLU A 224 -2.48 -25.53 -5.17
C GLU A 224 -3.75 -26.11 -5.81
N VAL A 225 -4.44 -25.35 -6.66
CA VAL A 225 -5.64 -25.81 -7.38
C VAL A 225 -5.30 -26.95 -8.35
N LEU A 226 -4.19 -26.85 -9.08
CA LEU A 226 -3.76 -27.89 -10.02
C LEU A 226 -3.26 -29.16 -9.32
N ASP A 227 -2.63 -29.02 -8.15
CA ASP A 227 -2.16 -30.14 -7.33
C ASP A 227 -3.33 -30.82 -6.56
N THR A 228 -4.47 -30.15 -6.40
CA THR A 228 -5.65 -30.69 -5.71
C THR A 228 -6.38 -31.73 -6.56
N THR A 229 -6.61 -32.92 -6.01
CA THR A 229 -7.26 -34.03 -6.73
C THR A 229 -8.78 -34.15 -6.48
N SER A 230 -9.26 -33.65 -5.34
CA SER A 230 -10.67 -33.75 -4.94
C SER A 230 -11.03 -32.75 -3.85
N LEU A 231 -12.29 -32.33 -3.80
CA LEU A 231 -12.86 -31.54 -2.71
C LEU A 231 -14.02 -32.32 -2.07
N ASP A 232 -14.03 -32.45 -0.74
CA ASP A 232 -14.97 -33.31 0.01
C ASP A 232 -16.44 -33.11 -0.35
N ARG A 233 -16.84 -31.86 -0.63
CA ARG A 233 -18.22 -31.47 -0.93
C ARG A 233 -18.53 -31.41 -2.43
N ASP A 234 -17.52 -31.56 -3.30
CA ASP A 234 -17.68 -31.55 -4.75
C ASP A 234 -17.90 -32.96 -5.30
N ARG A 235 -19.07 -33.54 -5.01
CA ARG A 235 -19.40 -34.92 -5.44
C ARG A 235 -19.31 -35.13 -6.96
N SER A 236 -19.51 -34.07 -7.74
CA SER A 236 -19.46 -34.09 -9.19
C SER A 236 -18.07 -33.75 -9.78
N GLY A 237 -17.14 -33.31 -8.94
CA GLY A 237 -15.84 -32.76 -9.37
C GLY A 237 -15.97 -31.53 -10.29
N MET A 238 -17.12 -30.84 -10.31
CA MET A 238 -17.36 -29.74 -11.25
C MET A 238 -16.71 -28.44 -10.77
N ALA A 239 -16.78 -28.18 -9.46
CA ALA A 239 -16.18 -26.99 -8.87
C ALA A 239 -14.65 -27.01 -9.05
N LEU A 240 -14.02 -28.14 -8.71
CA LEU A 240 -12.58 -28.30 -8.87
C LEU A 240 -12.15 -28.24 -10.34
N ARG A 241 -12.85 -28.93 -11.25
CA ARG A 241 -12.54 -28.89 -12.69
C ARG A 241 -12.65 -27.47 -13.26
N SER A 242 -13.71 -26.73 -12.91
CA SER A 242 -13.88 -25.35 -13.37
C SER A 242 -12.72 -24.45 -12.92
N LEU A 243 -12.25 -24.60 -11.68
CA LEU A 243 -11.09 -23.86 -11.18
C LEU A 243 -9.79 -24.30 -11.85
N GLN A 244 -9.60 -25.61 -12.08
CA GLN A 244 -8.42 -26.15 -12.75
C GLN A 244 -8.31 -25.66 -14.20
N GLU A 245 -9.41 -25.61 -14.95
CA GLU A 245 -9.43 -25.07 -16.31
C GLU A 245 -8.98 -23.60 -16.35
N VAL A 246 -9.46 -22.78 -15.41
CA VAL A 246 -9.01 -21.40 -15.27
C VAL A 246 -7.54 -21.32 -14.86
N CYS A 247 -7.11 -22.10 -13.87
CA CYS A 247 -5.72 -22.09 -13.41
C CYS A 247 -4.74 -22.55 -14.49
N GLN A 248 -5.13 -23.49 -15.36
CA GLN A 248 -4.32 -23.89 -16.53
C GLN A 248 -4.14 -22.74 -17.52
N ARG A 249 -5.21 -21.96 -17.78
CA ARG A 249 -5.13 -20.77 -18.64
C ARG A 249 -4.24 -19.69 -18.02
N ILE A 250 -4.40 -19.43 -16.72
CA ILE A 250 -3.56 -18.47 -16.00
C ILE A 250 -2.10 -18.90 -16.03
N GLU A 251 -1.82 -20.18 -15.80
CA GLU A 251 -0.46 -20.72 -15.87
C GLU A 251 0.15 -20.55 -17.27
N ALA A 252 -0.62 -20.85 -18.32
CA ALA A 252 -0.17 -20.72 -19.70
C ALA A 252 0.15 -19.26 -20.04
N MET A 253 -0.78 -18.33 -19.74
CA MET A 253 -0.59 -16.90 -19.96
C MET A 253 0.61 -16.37 -19.17
N GLY A 254 0.67 -16.66 -17.86
CA GLY A 254 1.73 -16.22 -16.98
C GLY A 254 3.11 -16.72 -17.40
N LYS A 255 3.23 -17.94 -17.95
CA LYS A 255 4.52 -18.46 -18.46
C LYS A 255 4.96 -17.82 -19.77
N THR A 256 4.06 -17.22 -20.54
CA THR A 256 4.37 -16.69 -21.88
C THR A 256 4.37 -15.18 -21.98
N LEU A 257 3.73 -14.48 -21.04
CA LEU A 257 3.65 -13.02 -21.07
C LEU A 257 5.06 -12.40 -20.90
N GLU A 258 5.47 -11.62 -21.88
CA GLU A 258 6.70 -10.84 -21.83
C GLU A 258 6.43 -9.47 -21.24
N VAL A 259 7.39 -8.95 -20.48
CA VAL A 259 7.41 -7.55 -20.06
C VAL A 259 8.37 -6.80 -20.97
N LYS A 260 7.91 -5.69 -21.55
CA LYS A 260 8.71 -4.88 -22.48
C LYS A 260 8.75 -3.43 -22.04
N LYS A 261 9.96 -2.88 -22.01
CA LYS A 261 10.20 -1.45 -21.86
C LYS A 261 9.84 -0.70 -23.14
N ARG A 262 9.66 0.62 -23.02
CA ARG A 262 9.31 1.49 -24.15
C ARG A 262 10.36 1.53 -25.24
N ASP A 263 11.61 1.33 -24.85
CA ASP A 263 12.75 1.19 -25.77
C ASP A 263 12.71 -0.13 -26.57
N GLY A 264 11.71 -0.98 -26.34
CA GLY A 264 11.50 -2.27 -26.99
C GLY A 264 12.24 -3.43 -26.34
N ARG A 265 12.98 -3.18 -25.24
CA ARG A 265 13.74 -4.22 -24.54
C ARG A 265 12.81 -5.12 -23.74
N VAL A 266 12.89 -6.42 -24.00
CA VAL A 266 12.26 -7.44 -23.16
C VAL A 266 13.06 -7.57 -21.87
N VAL A 267 12.42 -7.30 -20.72
CA VAL A 267 13.07 -7.34 -19.40
C VAL A 267 12.69 -8.56 -18.57
N ALA A 268 11.58 -9.22 -18.90
CA ALA A 268 11.16 -10.46 -18.27
C ALA A 268 10.44 -11.37 -19.27
N LYS A 269 10.58 -12.69 -19.09
CA LYS A 269 9.85 -13.70 -19.87
C LYS A 269 9.07 -14.64 -18.94
N GLY A 270 7.82 -14.26 -18.71
CA GLY A 270 6.88 -14.97 -17.86
C GLY A 270 7.08 -14.70 -16.36
N TRP A 271 6.05 -15.02 -15.59
CA TRP A 271 5.86 -14.75 -14.16
C TRP A 271 6.83 -15.44 -13.18
N ASN A 272 7.81 -16.19 -13.69
CA ASN A 272 8.85 -16.82 -12.87
C ASN A 272 10.16 -16.01 -12.93
N ASP A 273 10.25 -15.04 -13.82
CA ASP A 273 11.37 -14.10 -13.90
C ASP A 273 11.27 -13.12 -12.71
N GLU A 274 12.40 -12.85 -12.06
CA GLU A 274 12.47 -11.93 -10.92
C GLU A 274 12.07 -10.49 -11.30
N HIS A 275 12.19 -10.13 -12.59
CA HIS A 275 11.86 -8.79 -13.08
C HIS A 275 10.44 -8.69 -13.63
N PHE A 276 9.60 -9.74 -13.47
CA PHE A 276 8.26 -9.76 -14.06
C PHE A 276 7.34 -8.70 -13.45
N ALA A 277 7.25 -8.62 -12.11
CA ALA A 277 6.37 -7.64 -11.47
C ALA A 277 7.02 -6.24 -11.37
N VAL A 278 8.32 -6.20 -11.10
CA VAL A 278 9.07 -4.98 -10.82
C VAL A 278 10.39 -5.04 -11.53
N THR A 279 10.83 -3.93 -12.10
CA THR A 279 12.16 -3.82 -12.70
C THR A 279 12.64 -2.39 -12.59
N ARG A 280 13.90 -2.17 -12.98
CA ARG A 280 14.46 -0.82 -13.02
C ARG A 280 13.79 0.01 -14.11
N ASN A 281 13.35 1.21 -13.74
CA ASN A 281 12.84 2.21 -14.67
C ASN A 281 13.99 2.70 -15.58
N GLU A 282 13.66 3.05 -16.82
CA GLU A 282 14.53 3.68 -17.82
C GLU A 282 15.29 4.88 -17.25
N LEU A 283 14.62 5.71 -16.45
CA LEU A 283 15.18 6.88 -15.80
C LEU A 283 14.82 6.91 -14.31
N LYS A 284 15.71 7.52 -13.50
CA LYS A 284 15.38 7.77 -12.09
C LYS A 284 14.37 8.92 -12.01
N GLU A 285 13.30 8.71 -11.26
CA GLU A 285 12.27 9.72 -11.04
C GLU A 285 12.46 10.36 -9.67
N VAL A 286 12.87 11.62 -9.66
CA VAL A 286 13.08 12.42 -8.45
C VAL A 286 12.51 13.81 -8.65
N GLY A 287 11.67 14.24 -7.71
CA GLY A 287 11.02 15.56 -7.73
C GLY A 287 9.58 15.51 -8.24
N ASP A 288 9.06 16.67 -8.65
CA ASP A 288 7.65 16.82 -9.01
C ASP A 288 7.32 16.11 -10.33
N ARG A 289 6.19 15.41 -10.36
CA ARG A 289 5.55 14.86 -11.56
C ARG A 289 4.07 15.20 -11.59
N VAL A 290 3.47 15.06 -12.76
CA VAL A 290 2.03 15.22 -12.95
C VAL A 290 1.36 13.86 -13.00
N LEU A 291 0.24 13.69 -12.28
CA LEU A 291 -0.61 12.52 -12.48
C LEU A 291 -1.53 12.72 -13.69
N LEU A 292 -1.54 11.74 -14.58
CA LEU A 292 -2.48 11.62 -15.67
C LEU A 292 -3.39 10.40 -15.47
N PRO A 293 -4.65 10.43 -15.95
CA PRO A 293 -5.49 9.24 -15.93
C PRO A 293 -4.81 8.11 -16.68
N TYR A 294 -4.95 6.89 -16.17
CA TYR A 294 -4.44 5.72 -16.88
C TYR A 294 -5.15 5.55 -18.22
N GLN A 295 -4.39 5.18 -19.25
CA GLN A 295 -4.92 4.86 -20.58
C GLN A 295 -4.47 3.46 -20.95
N SER A 296 -5.45 2.61 -21.28
CA SER A 296 -5.19 1.24 -21.69
C SER A 296 -4.25 1.19 -22.91
N PRO A 297 -3.24 0.31 -22.90
CA PRO A 297 -2.26 0.25 -23.97
C PRO A 297 -2.86 -0.31 -25.26
N ASP A 298 -2.18 -0.06 -26.39
CA ASP A 298 -2.44 -0.78 -27.63
C ASP A 298 -1.79 -2.18 -27.55
N GLY A 299 -2.64 -3.20 -27.37
CA GLY A 299 -2.20 -4.59 -27.22
C GLY A 299 -1.42 -5.13 -28.41
N ASP A 300 -1.73 -4.70 -29.64
CA ASP A 300 -1.02 -5.15 -30.84
C ASP A 300 0.37 -4.51 -30.93
N ALA A 301 0.47 -3.24 -30.53
CA ALA A 301 1.73 -2.50 -30.54
C ALA A 301 2.73 -3.03 -29.50
N LEU A 302 2.26 -3.33 -28.29
CA LEU A 302 3.11 -3.79 -27.19
C LEU A 302 3.23 -5.33 -27.11
N GLY A 303 2.35 -6.05 -27.80
CA GLY A 303 2.26 -7.52 -27.72
C GLY A 303 1.65 -7.98 -26.39
N ILE A 304 0.78 -7.16 -25.81
CA ILE A 304 0.01 -7.46 -24.61
C ILE A 304 -1.32 -8.09 -25.05
N PRO A 305 -1.69 -9.29 -24.58
CA PRO A 305 -2.93 -9.93 -24.99
C PRO A 305 -4.17 -9.09 -24.65
N TRP A 306 -5.03 -8.86 -25.64
CA TRP A 306 -6.27 -8.08 -25.46
C TRP A 306 -7.16 -8.59 -24.32
N GLU A 307 -7.12 -9.89 -23.99
CA GLU A 307 -7.93 -10.42 -22.89
C GLU A 307 -7.54 -9.87 -21.50
N ILE A 308 -6.27 -9.52 -21.28
CA ILE A 308 -5.84 -8.93 -20.00
C ILE A 308 -6.10 -7.41 -19.95
N ILE A 309 -6.02 -6.73 -21.11
CA ILE A 309 -6.38 -5.32 -21.25
C ILE A 309 -7.88 -5.13 -21.03
N HIS A 310 -8.72 -5.87 -21.76
CA HIS A 310 -10.18 -5.76 -21.63
C HIS A 310 -10.68 -6.10 -20.21
N ALA A 311 -9.98 -7.00 -19.49
CA ALA A 311 -10.33 -7.29 -18.11
C ALA A 311 -10.10 -6.07 -17.19
N HIS A 312 -9.06 -5.28 -17.44
CA HIS A 312 -8.85 -4.00 -16.76
C HIS A 312 -9.90 -2.96 -17.16
N ASP A 313 -10.22 -2.80 -18.45
CA ASP A 313 -11.26 -1.87 -18.91
C ASP A 313 -12.61 -2.14 -18.22
N VAL A 314 -13.00 -3.41 -18.11
CA VAL A 314 -14.22 -3.81 -17.38
C VAL A 314 -14.13 -3.48 -15.89
N THR A 315 -12.94 -3.57 -15.29
CA THR A 315 -12.74 -3.25 -13.87
C THR A 315 -12.88 -1.75 -13.62
N ALA A 316 -12.24 -0.93 -14.45
CA ALA A 316 -12.34 0.52 -14.40
C ALA A 316 -13.78 1.02 -14.64
N ASP A 317 -14.56 0.36 -15.51
CA ASP A 317 -15.99 0.69 -15.69
C ASP A 317 -16.87 0.24 -14.51
N THR A 318 -16.52 -0.88 -13.88
CA THR A 318 -17.32 -1.47 -12.78
C THR A 318 -17.21 -0.66 -11.48
N HIS A 319 -16.08 0.02 -11.26
CA HIS A 319 -15.77 0.70 -10.01
C HIS A 319 -15.67 2.21 -10.21
N GLU A 320 -16.19 2.99 -9.26
CA GLU A 320 -15.95 4.44 -9.26
C GLU A 320 -14.49 4.72 -8.87
N GLY A 321 -13.76 5.42 -9.73
CA GLY A 321 -12.35 5.73 -9.57
C GLY A 321 -12.08 6.81 -8.51
N VAL A 322 -11.38 6.42 -7.43
CA VAL A 322 -11.04 7.33 -6.31
C VAL A 322 -10.03 8.39 -6.74
N ILE A 323 -9.02 7.99 -7.52
CA ILE A 323 -7.99 8.90 -8.06
C ILE A 323 -8.51 9.62 -9.30
N ASP A 324 -9.33 8.97 -10.14
CA ASP A 324 -9.94 9.61 -11.31
C ASP A 324 -10.78 10.82 -10.93
N THR A 325 -11.56 10.71 -9.86
CA THR A 325 -12.32 11.82 -9.27
C THR A 325 -11.40 12.94 -8.75
N THR A 326 -10.12 12.68 -8.50
CA THR A 326 -9.16 13.74 -8.16
C THR A 326 -8.62 14.39 -9.41
N ILE A 327 -8.15 13.59 -10.36
CA ILE A 327 -7.57 14.08 -11.61
C ILE A 327 -8.61 14.80 -12.49
N GLN A 328 -9.89 14.40 -12.45
CA GLN A 328 -10.96 15.05 -13.21
C GLN A 328 -11.37 16.41 -12.63
N TYR A 329 -11.31 16.58 -11.31
CA TYR A 329 -11.77 17.80 -10.63
C TYR A 329 -10.64 18.81 -10.37
N GLU A 330 -9.41 18.33 -10.21
CA GLU A 330 -8.22 19.15 -10.04
C GLU A 330 -7.52 19.24 -11.40
N ALA A 331 -7.37 20.46 -11.95
CA ALA A 331 -6.91 20.65 -13.33
C ALA A 331 -5.51 20.05 -13.63
N ARG A 332 -4.68 19.90 -12.58
CA ARG A 332 -3.35 19.29 -12.63
C ARG A 332 -2.99 18.86 -11.20
N VAL A 333 -2.67 17.58 -11.01
CA VAL A 333 -2.29 17.03 -9.70
C VAL A 333 -0.78 16.82 -9.68
N SER A 334 -0.07 17.60 -8.86
CA SER A 334 1.39 17.49 -8.69
C SER A 334 1.75 16.55 -7.55
N ILE A 335 2.72 15.66 -7.76
CA ILE A 335 3.15 14.65 -6.78
C ILE A 335 4.66 14.55 -6.70
N SER A 336 5.15 14.14 -5.53
CA SER A 336 6.57 13.93 -5.26
C SER A 336 7.02 12.51 -5.63
N MET A 337 8.05 12.41 -6.46
CA MET A 337 8.72 11.16 -6.85
C MET A 337 10.07 10.98 -6.17
N PHE A 338 10.39 9.71 -5.84
CA PHE A 338 11.66 9.38 -5.20
C PHE A 338 12.08 7.91 -5.39
N HIS A 339 12.17 7.42 -6.64
CA HIS A 339 12.50 6.01 -6.90
C HIS A 339 13.27 5.80 -8.22
N SER A 340 13.79 4.56 -8.38
CA SER A 340 14.46 4.10 -9.60
C SER A 340 13.92 2.80 -10.18
N ASP A 341 13.10 2.10 -9.41
CA ASP A 341 12.39 0.90 -9.86
C ASP A 341 10.92 1.25 -10.07
N GLU A 342 10.25 0.49 -10.93
CA GLU A 342 8.84 0.65 -11.25
C GLU A 342 8.12 -0.70 -11.33
N VAL A 343 6.82 -0.66 -11.07
CA VAL A 343 5.91 -1.79 -11.29
C VAL A 343 5.54 -1.86 -12.77
N ASN A 344 5.68 -3.05 -13.35
CA ASN A 344 5.38 -3.27 -14.76
C ASN A 344 3.86 -3.32 -14.98
N GLU A 345 3.39 -2.57 -15.99
CA GLU A 345 1.98 -2.51 -16.40
C GLU A 345 1.43 -3.91 -16.72
N GLU A 346 2.18 -4.72 -17.47
CA GLU A 346 1.76 -6.04 -17.92
C GLU A 346 1.50 -6.99 -16.74
N ALA A 347 2.28 -6.88 -15.67
CA ALA A 347 2.12 -7.71 -14.49
C ALA A 347 0.82 -7.39 -13.75
N ILE A 348 0.45 -6.12 -13.65
CA ILE A 348 -0.80 -5.71 -12.98
C ILE A 348 -2.02 -6.01 -13.84
N LEU A 349 -1.95 -5.79 -15.16
CA LEU A 349 -3.01 -6.19 -16.09
C LEU A 349 -3.24 -7.71 -16.05
N PHE A 350 -2.16 -8.50 -16.05
CA PHE A 350 -2.23 -9.95 -15.86
C PHE A 350 -2.84 -10.34 -14.52
N ALA A 351 -2.39 -9.72 -13.42
CA ALA A 351 -2.88 -10.03 -12.08
C ALA A 351 -4.38 -9.71 -11.94
N ASN A 352 -4.84 -8.59 -12.49
CA ASN A 352 -6.26 -8.27 -12.54
C ASN A 352 -7.07 -9.35 -13.27
N TRP A 353 -6.66 -9.69 -14.50
CA TRP A 353 -7.34 -10.74 -15.27
C TRP A 353 -7.36 -12.08 -14.56
N ALA A 354 -6.25 -12.46 -13.92
CA ALA A 354 -6.14 -13.72 -13.18
C ALA A 354 -7.08 -13.74 -11.97
N TYR A 355 -7.11 -12.69 -11.15
CA TYR A 355 -8.02 -12.61 -10.00
C TYR A 355 -9.48 -12.66 -10.42
N ARG A 356 -9.87 -11.89 -11.43
CA ARG A 356 -11.23 -11.92 -11.97
C ARG A 356 -11.61 -13.30 -12.47
N SER A 357 -10.72 -13.95 -13.21
CA SER A 357 -10.94 -15.30 -13.74
C SER A 357 -11.13 -16.34 -12.62
N ILE A 358 -10.30 -16.27 -11.57
CA ILE A 358 -10.43 -17.14 -10.39
C ILE A 358 -11.78 -16.87 -9.71
N HIS A 359 -12.11 -15.61 -9.47
CA HIS A 359 -13.31 -15.22 -8.74
C HIS A 359 -14.58 -15.63 -9.50
N ASP A 360 -14.63 -15.41 -10.81
CA ASP A 360 -15.74 -15.83 -11.68
C ASP A 360 -15.94 -17.36 -11.67
N ALA A 361 -14.85 -18.14 -11.60
CA ALA A 361 -14.93 -19.60 -11.45
C ALA A 361 -15.38 -20.02 -10.04
N ILE A 362 -15.10 -19.24 -8.99
CA ILE A 362 -15.57 -19.50 -7.63
C ILE A 362 -17.07 -19.22 -7.50
N VAL A 363 -17.60 -18.16 -8.11
CA VAL A 363 -18.98 -17.67 -7.88
C VAL A 363 -20.07 -18.77 -7.93
N PRO A 364 -20.12 -19.67 -8.94
CA PRO A 364 -21.13 -20.73 -9.02
C PRO A 364 -21.00 -21.79 -7.92
N TYR A 365 -19.79 -21.96 -7.38
CA TYR A 365 -19.43 -23.04 -6.46
C TYR A 365 -18.95 -22.57 -5.08
N ARG A 366 -19.13 -21.28 -4.77
CA ARG A 366 -18.55 -20.63 -3.59
C ARG A 366 -18.80 -21.35 -2.26
N HIS A 367 -19.95 -21.99 -2.06
CA HIS A 367 -20.25 -22.75 -0.84
C HIS A 367 -19.47 -24.07 -0.73
N ILE A 368 -19.09 -24.66 -1.87
CA ILE A 368 -18.23 -25.84 -1.93
C ILE A 368 -16.80 -25.40 -1.58
N ILE A 369 -16.31 -24.34 -2.22
CA ILE A 369 -14.95 -23.81 -2.02
C ILE A 369 -14.77 -23.31 -0.58
N ALA A 370 -15.72 -22.55 -0.04
CA ALA A 370 -15.69 -22.02 1.32
C ALA A 370 -15.61 -23.11 2.41
N GLY A 371 -16.09 -24.32 2.10
CA GLY A 371 -16.03 -25.47 3.01
C GLY A 371 -14.91 -26.46 2.70
N SER A 372 -13.88 -26.05 1.95
CA SER A 372 -12.81 -26.92 1.45
C SER A 372 -11.41 -26.41 1.83
N SER A 373 -10.36 -27.16 1.50
CA SER A 373 -8.97 -26.72 1.65
C SER A 373 -8.64 -25.45 0.85
N LEU A 374 -9.37 -25.20 -0.25
CA LEU A 374 -9.21 -24.03 -1.11
C LEU A 374 -9.99 -22.80 -0.62
N SER A 375 -10.51 -22.80 0.62
CA SER A 375 -11.34 -21.70 1.13
C SER A 375 -10.61 -20.37 1.18
N TRP A 376 -9.28 -20.38 1.30
CA TRP A 376 -8.46 -19.16 1.33
C TRP A 376 -8.50 -18.39 0.01
N LEU A 377 -8.82 -19.03 -1.12
CA LEU A 377 -8.97 -18.34 -2.42
C LEU A 377 -10.07 -17.26 -2.40
N ILE A 378 -11.02 -17.36 -1.47
CA ILE A 378 -12.09 -16.37 -1.25
C ILE A 378 -11.54 -15.07 -0.63
N GLN A 379 -10.34 -15.13 -0.04
CA GLN A 379 -9.65 -13.98 0.56
C GLN A 379 -8.76 -13.24 -0.44
N LEU A 380 -8.56 -13.79 -1.65
CA LEU A 380 -7.84 -13.10 -2.69
C LEU A 380 -8.55 -11.79 -3.09
N PRO A 381 -7.81 -10.79 -3.58
CA PRO A 381 -8.41 -9.68 -4.31
C PRO A 381 -9.38 -10.18 -5.41
N ASP A 382 -10.48 -9.46 -5.61
CA ASP A 382 -11.44 -9.71 -6.69
C ASP A 382 -10.92 -9.16 -8.02
N SER A 383 -10.27 -7.99 -7.98
CA SER A 383 -9.71 -7.31 -9.14
C SER A 383 -8.65 -6.28 -8.73
N LEU A 384 -7.81 -5.91 -9.70
CA LEU A 384 -6.86 -4.79 -9.58
C LEU A 384 -7.13 -3.77 -10.68
N GLU A 385 -6.95 -2.51 -10.34
CA GLU A 385 -7.13 -1.41 -11.28
C GLU A 385 -5.90 -0.53 -11.25
N ILE A 386 -5.25 -0.32 -12.39
CA ILE A 386 -4.29 0.77 -12.57
C ILE A 386 -5.09 2.07 -12.67
N LEU A 387 -4.78 3.02 -11.79
CA LEU A 387 -5.56 4.26 -11.62
C LEU A 387 -4.95 5.44 -12.39
N CYS A 388 -3.63 5.53 -12.40
CA CYS A 388 -2.95 6.67 -13.01
C CYS A 388 -1.53 6.32 -13.45
N SER A 389 -1.00 7.20 -14.29
CA SER A 389 0.39 7.24 -14.75
C SER A 389 1.04 8.56 -14.32
N THR A 390 2.36 8.58 -14.19
CA THR A 390 3.12 9.82 -14.01
C THR A 390 3.60 10.34 -15.35
N ALA A 391 3.68 11.66 -15.47
CA ALA A 391 4.22 12.33 -16.65
C ALA A 391 5.10 13.52 -16.27
N GLU A 392 6.01 13.86 -17.20
CA GLU A 392 6.68 15.15 -17.24
C GLU A 392 5.66 16.28 -17.50
N GLU A 393 6.09 17.53 -17.36
CA GLU A 393 5.20 18.69 -17.53
C GLU A 393 4.58 18.81 -18.94
N ASP A 394 5.24 18.27 -19.95
CA ASP A 394 4.78 18.27 -21.34
C ASP A 394 3.81 17.12 -21.67
N GLY A 395 3.54 16.25 -20.69
CA GLY A 395 2.63 15.12 -20.81
C GLY A 395 3.30 13.82 -21.28
N GLU A 396 4.62 13.78 -21.46
CA GLU A 396 5.33 12.53 -21.70
C GLU A 396 5.26 11.65 -20.46
N ILE A 397 4.61 10.48 -20.59
CA ILE A 397 4.47 9.52 -19.49
C ILE A 397 5.87 9.03 -19.08
N VAL A 398 6.11 8.81 -17.79
CA VAL A 398 7.39 8.27 -17.28
C VAL A 398 7.20 6.91 -16.62
N THR A 399 6.16 6.76 -15.78
CA THR A 399 5.73 5.46 -15.24
C THR A 399 4.27 5.20 -15.61
N GLU A 400 3.98 4.08 -16.29
CA GLU A 400 2.62 3.69 -16.67
C GLU A 400 1.77 3.32 -15.45
N CYS A 401 2.29 2.46 -14.58
CA CYS A 401 1.58 1.93 -13.42
C CYS A 401 1.98 2.70 -12.16
N SER A 402 1.45 3.92 -11.98
CA SER A 402 1.87 4.79 -10.88
C SER A 402 1.05 4.63 -9.61
N ALA A 403 -0.19 4.17 -9.73
CA ALA A 403 -1.02 3.79 -8.60
C ALA A 403 -1.98 2.68 -8.98
N THR A 404 -2.33 1.83 -8.00
CA THR A 404 -3.37 0.81 -8.19
C THR A 404 -4.41 0.82 -7.08
N CYS A 405 -5.64 0.44 -7.42
CA CYS A 405 -6.67 0.03 -6.47
C CYS A 405 -6.71 -1.50 -6.39
N ILE A 406 -6.79 -2.02 -5.17
CA ILE A 406 -7.00 -3.43 -4.88
C ILE A 406 -8.44 -3.58 -4.37
N ASN A 407 -9.29 -4.23 -5.17
CA ASN A 407 -10.70 -4.40 -4.86
C ASN A 407 -10.97 -5.76 -4.22
N TYR A 408 -11.72 -5.75 -3.12
CA TYR A 408 -12.17 -6.96 -2.42
C TYR A 408 -13.68 -7.00 -2.39
N LYS A 409 -14.26 -8.00 -3.04
CA LYS A 409 -15.71 -8.11 -3.19
C LYS A 409 -16.28 -9.12 -2.22
N ASP A 410 -17.25 -8.68 -1.43
CA ASP A 410 -18.06 -9.62 -0.66
C ASP A 410 -19.01 -10.39 -1.60
N PHE A 411 -18.92 -11.73 -1.58
CA PHE A 411 -19.67 -12.58 -2.49
C PHE A 411 -21.20 -12.45 -2.34
N GLU A 412 -21.70 -12.14 -1.15
CA GLU A 412 -23.14 -12.14 -0.86
C GLU A 412 -23.74 -10.72 -0.95
N THR A 413 -23.12 -9.74 -0.29
CA THR A 413 -23.58 -8.34 -0.25
C THR A 413 -23.14 -7.53 -1.45
N LYS A 414 -22.15 -8.00 -2.22
CA LYS A 414 -21.52 -7.30 -3.35
C LYS A 414 -20.84 -5.99 -2.97
N LYS A 415 -20.71 -5.69 -1.68
CA LYS A 415 -19.92 -4.55 -1.19
C LYS A 415 -18.47 -4.75 -1.60
N ILE A 416 -17.89 -3.69 -2.14
CA ILE A 416 -16.46 -3.59 -2.43
C ILE A 416 -15.79 -3.01 -1.20
N ARG A 417 -14.56 -3.44 -0.94
CA ARG A 417 -13.62 -2.80 -0.03
C ARG A 417 -12.36 -2.53 -0.81
N ARG A 418 -11.71 -1.40 -0.54
CA ARG A 418 -10.50 -1.00 -1.28
C ARG A 418 -9.26 -0.97 -0.41
N SER A 419 -8.12 -1.08 -1.07
CA SER A 419 -6.78 -0.76 -0.60
C SER A 419 -6.01 -0.17 -1.77
N PHE A 420 -4.94 0.58 -1.51
CA PHE A 420 -4.31 1.39 -2.55
C PHE A 420 -2.81 1.18 -2.57
N THR A 421 -2.22 1.37 -3.73
CA THR A 421 -0.78 1.37 -3.89
C THR A 421 -0.37 2.60 -4.71
N CYS A 422 0.78 3.18 -4.41
CA CYS A 422 1.33 4.36 -5.09
C CYS A 422 2.84 4.19 -5.24
N GLN A 423 3.36 4.36 -6.45
CA GLN A 423 4.79 4.41 -6.72
C GLN A 423 5.42 5.71 -6.19
N PHE A 424 4.63 6.79 -6.19
CA PHE A 424 4.99 8.10 -5.66
C PHE A 424 4.72 8.23 -4.16
N HIS A 425 5.20 9.34 -3.57
CA HIS A 425 5.08 9.65 -2.15
C HIS A 425 4.05 10.77 -1.90
N PRO A 426 2.75 10.46 -1.78
CA PRO A 426 1.73 11.47 -1.54
C PRO A 426 1.83 12.14 -0.16
N GLU A 427 2.60 11.57 0.77
CA GLU A 427 2.91 12.13 2.08
C GLU A 427 4.05 13.16 2.07
N LEU A 428 4.88 13.16 1.02
CA LEU A 428 5.99 14.10 0.91
C LEU A 428 5.52 15.41 0.27
N LEU A 429 5.97 16.51 0.86
CA LEU A 429 5.83 17.84 0.28
C LEU A 429 6.90 18.04 -0.80
N SER A 430 6.72 19.07 -1.63
CA SER A 430 7.64 19.41 -2.74
C SER A 430 9.10 19.65 -2.34
N ASP A 431 9.40 19.86 -1.06
CA ASP A 431 10.79 20.00 -0.59
C ASP A 431 11.50 18.65 -0.35
N LEU A 432 10.78 17.51 -0.44
CA LEU A 432 11.26 16.15 -0.24
C LEU A 432 12.00 15.99 1.09
N ARG A 433 11.41 16.50 2.18
CA ARG A 433 12.00 16.42 3.53
C ARG A 433 11.08 15.65 4.46
N ALA A 434 11.71 14.94 5.39
CA ALA A 434 11.01 14.40 6.53
C ALA A 434 10.54 15.54 7.46
N ILE A 435 9.32 15.46 7.98
CA ILE A 435 8.87 16.38 9.02
C ILE A 435 9.84 16.32 10.22
N GLY A 436 10.19 17.50 10.73
CA GLY A 436 11.25 17.68 11.73
C GLY A 436 12.54 18.28 11.16
N ASN A 437 12.79 18.14 9.85
CA ASN A 437 13.90 18.80 9.17
C ASN A 437 13.51 20.18 8.61
N SER A 438 12.22 20.44 8.41
CA SER A 438 11.63 21.71 7.99
C SER A 438 10.72 22.29 9.08
N GLU A 439 10.28 23.54 8.88
CA GLU A 439 9.21 24.13 9.68
C GLU A 439 7.94 23.29 9.57
N ALA A 440 7.24 23.11 10.69
CA ALA A 440 6.02 22.33 10.74
C ALA A 440 4.97 22.90 9.77
N PRO A 441 4.50 22.12 8.76
CA PRO A 441 3.55 22.65 7.80
C PRO A 441 2.22 22.95 8.48
N SER A 442 1.65 24.10 8.14
CA SER A 442 0.34 24.51 8.64
C SER A 442 -0.78 23.68 8.00
N TYR A 443 -1.96 23.67 8.60
CA TYR A 443 -3.14 23.00 8.02
C TYR A 443 -3.48 23.54 6.62
N SER A 444 -3.33 24.85 6.39
CA SER A 444 -3.54 25.46 5.07
C SER A 444 -2.45 25.09 4.08
N THR A 445 -1.20 24.91 4.52
CA THR A 445 -0.13 24.35 3.67
C THR A 445 -0.50 22.95 3.20
N LEU A 446 -0.90 22.07 4.12
CA LEU A 446 -1.33 20.71 3.80
C LEU A 446 -2.56 20.69 2.87
N LYS A 447 -3.56 21.56 3.09
CA LYS A 447 -4.75 21.66 2.22
C LYS A 447 -4.46 22.14 0.81
N ASN A 448 -3.32 22.80 0.57
CA ASN A 448 -2.94 23.27 -0.76
C ASN A 448 -1.98 22.32 -1.49
N ASP A 449 -1.48 21.29 -0.81
CA ASP A 449 -0.62 20.29 -1.39
C ASP A 449 -1.46 19.16 -2.01
N ASP A 450 -1.22 18.88 -3.29
CA ASP A 450 -2.00 17.91 -4.07
C ASP A 450 -1.71 16.47 -3.63
N GLY A 451 -0.45 16.15 -3.32
CA GLY A 451 -0.05 14.87 -2.78
C GLY A 451 -0.73 14.59 -1.44
N VAL A 452 -0.68 15.54 -0.52
CA VAL A 452 -1.31 15.36 0.81
C VAL A 452 -2.82 15.20 0.69
N ARG A 453 -3.48 15.98 -0.17
CA ARG A 453 -4.92 15.80 -0.44
C ARG A 453 -5.21 14.42 -1.02
N LEU A 454 -4.36 13.93 -1.91
CA LEU A 454 -4.49 12.59 -2.46
C LEU A 454 -4.32 11.53 -1.36
N PHE A 455 -3.29 11.62 -0.51
CA PHE A 455 -3.11 10.71 0.63
C PHE A 455 -4.34 10.67 1.56
N VAL A 456 -4.86 11.84 1.94
CA VAL A 456 -6.08 11.96 2.76
C VAL A 456 -7.29 11.35 2.06
N ARG A 457 -7.38 11.44 0.73
CA ARG A 457 -8.45 10.83 -0.05
C ARG A 457 -8.35 9.31 -0.10
N LEU A 458 -7.14 8.76 -0.21
CA LEU A 458 -6.92 7.30 -0.12
C LEU A 458 -7.33 6.76 1.25
N LEU A 459 -6.97 7.48 2.33
CA LEU A 459 -7.42 7.15 3.68
C LEU A 459 -8.95 7.18 3.79
N TYR A 460 -9.57 8.30 3.37
CA TYR A 460 -11.01 8.49 3.44
C TYR A 460 -11.76 7.39 2.66
N ALA A 461 -11.41 7.15 1.41
CA ALA A 461 -12.06 6.15 0.57
C ALA A 461 -11.83 4.71 1.08
N GLY A 462 -10.62 4.41 1.58
CA GLY A 462 -10.31 3.08 2.11
C GLY A 462 -11.08 2.75 3.39
N MET A 463 -11.41 3.77 4.20
CA MET A 463 -12.19 3.64 5.42
C MET A 463 -13.70 3.50 5.18
N GLN A 464 -14.23 3.87 4.00
CA GLN A 464 -15.67 4.06 3.77
C GLN A 464 -16.54 2.80 3.62
N GLU A 465 -16.00 1.57 3.75
CA GLU A 465 -16.69 0.36 3.24
C GLU A 465 -16.92 -0.79 4.23
#